data_AF-A0A319EVU2-F1
#
_entry.id   AF-A0A319EVU2-F1
#
_cell.length_a   1.000
_cell.length_b   1.000
_cell.length_c   1.000
_cell.angle_alpha   90.00
_cell.angle_beta   90.00
_cell.angle_gamma   90.00
#
_symmetry.space_group_name_H-M   'P 1'
#
loop_
_entity.id
_entity.type
_entity.pdbx_description
1 polymer ?
#
loop_
_entity_poly.entity_id
_entity_poly.type
_entity_poly.pdbx_seq_one_letter_code
_entity_poly.pdbx_strand_id
1 'polypeptide(L)'
;MNFYQLTLGSMTPEERISEAKEMQLGDFLAPEFLKNPGLHVVFMPSSSEISSNEDLCQYLTGALCIPSHFLNYEAEYPRGCHGSTRVSPQPGVDGKDGASGYSTYARFVSREMNNDHIGPGSPGSTVHSMGFASLWLKQTDSQKPSKGFWAKLDRRVSDRETHILLCFDLDKHAATQLMGTTRYTNVSDSHNEPSFLLKSGLDYAATQFAKDLKTFTPAIIHVSEHRLYSSVRDKYLTDNYGQAGYNAANLDRVNQHRDDLRGIMYHVIEISEALAVAVESANFILECDNGWKRSLETGSKSPVYISISLETYLKLFSNLKDEAHDNAESLDRRIETITKQQDELKRIINY
;
A
#
# COMPACT_ATOMS: atom_id res chain seq x y z
N MET A 1 -12.96 12.52 16.32
CA MET A 1 -12.73 12.21 14.91
C MET A 1 -11.84 13.33 14.43
N ASN A 2 -10.55 13.05 14.24
CA ASN A 2 -9.57 14.11 14.07
C ASN A 2 -9.03 14.01 12.65
N PHE A 3 -9.40 14.97 11.80
CA PHE A 3 -8.75 15.17 10.52
C PHE A 3 -7.47 15.93 10.79
N TYR A 4 -6.39 15.56 10.11
CA TYR A 4 -5.16 16.32 10.18
C TYR A 4 -4.81 16.83 8.80
N GLN A 5 -4.54 18.13 8.72
CA GLN A 5 -4.06 18.77 7.52
C GLN A 5 -2.60 19.19 7.69
N LEU A 6 -1.77 18.80 6.74
CA LEU A 6 -0.44 19.34 6.55
C LEU A 6 -0.46 20.25 5.32
N THR A 7 -0.26 21.56 5.52
CA THR A 7 -0.15 22.50 4.41
C THR A 7 1.32 22.76 4.12
N LEU A 8 1.74 22.44 2.88
CA LEU A 8 3.08 22.67 2.40
C LEU A 8 3.09 23.96 1.57
N GLY A 9 3.85 24.97 2.01
CA GLY A 9 4.21 26.10 1.17
C GLY A 9 3.20 27.24 1.03
N SER A 10 2.53 27.67 2.09
CA SER A 10 1.77 28.94 2.06
C SER A 10 2.56 30.15 2.56
N MET A 11 3.84 30.03 2.93
CA MET A 11 4.69 31.13 3.40
C MET A 11 6.16 30.95 2.99
N THR A 12 6.93 32.03 3.14
CA THR A 12 8.24 32.32 2.55
C THR A 12 9.26 31.14 2.54
N PRO A 13 10.28 31.18 1.67
CA PRO A 13 11.24 30.08 1.44
C PRO A 13 12.01 29.56 2.67
N GLU A 14 11.86 30.20 3.83
CA GLU A 14 12.56 29.93 5.07
C GLU A 14 11.72 29.14 6.09
N GLU A 15 10.43 28.92 5.83
CA GLU A 15 9.56 28.21 6.76
C GLU A 15 9.51 26.70 6.47
N ARG A 16 10.08 25.92 7.39
CA ARG A 16 9.83 24.48 7.49
C ARG A 16 8.33 24.23 7.51
N ILE A 17 7.94 23.11 6.90
CA ILE A 17 6.56 22.61 6.86
C ILE A 17 5.89 22.76 8.23
N SER A 18 4.77 23.47 8.26
CA SER A 18 3.95 23.70 9.45
C SER A 18 3.54 22.37 10.09
N GLU A 19 3.50 22.32 11.43
CA GLU A 19 3.06 21.11 12.15
C GLU A 19 1.64 20.72 11.72
N ALA A 20 1.35 19.41 11.67
CA ALA A 20 0.03 18.91 11.30
C ALA A 20 -1.04 19.55 12.19
N LYS A 21 -2.01 20.22 11.58
CA LYS A 21 -3.10 20.89 12.30
C LYS A 21 -4.34 20.01 12.29
N GLU A 22 -5.00 19.92 13.43
CA GLU A 22 -6.33 19.35 13.48
C GLU A 22 -7.29 20.23 12.67
N MET A 23 -8.03 19.61 11.75
CA MET A 23 -8.99 20.26 10.87
C MET A 23 -10.39 19.78 11.25
N GLN A 24 -11.36 20.70 11.28
CA GLN A 24 -12.75 20.32 11.50
C GLN A 24 -13.37 19.83 10.19
N LEU A 25 -14.31 18.87 10.27
CA LEU A 25 -15.01 18.37 9.09
C LEU A 25 -15.69 19.51 8.31
N GLY A 26 -16.31 20.46 9.01
CA GLY A 26 -16.96 21.62 8.37
C GLY A 26 -15.99 22.47 7.53
N ASP A 27 -14.74 22.61 7.96
CA ASP A 27 -13.71 23.35 7.21
C ASP A 27 -13.31 22.60 5.94
N PHE A 28 -13.27 21.27 5.98
CA PHE A 28 -12.95 20.43 4.82
C PHE A 28 -14.08 20.40 3.77
N LEU A 29 -15.33 20.38 4.22
CA LEU A 29 -16.52 20.39 3.37
C LEU A 29 -16.83 21.78 2.79
N ALA A 30 -16.21 22.83 3.32
CA ALA A 30 -16.43 24.20 2.86
C ALA A 30 -15.98 24.33 1.38
N PRO A 31 -16.79 24.97 0.51
CA PRO A 31 -16.41 25.24 -0.88
C PRO A 31 -15.08 26.01 -1.03
N GLU A 32 -14.73 26.80 -0.02
CA GLU A 32 -13.51 27.58 0.08
C GLU A 32 -12.26 26.69 0.23
N PHE A 33 -12.39 25.47 0.77
CA PHE A 33 -11.25 24.57 0.95
C PHE A 33 -10.56 24.25 -0.38
N LEU A 34 -11.34 23.89 -1.41
CA LEU A 34 -10.85 23.62 -2.76
C LEU A 34 -10.34 24.88 -3.48
N LYS A 35 -10.64 26.05 -2.93
CA LYS A 35 -10.18 27.34 -3.46
C LYS A 35 -8.90 27.84 -2.77
N ASN A 36 -8.41 27.17 -1.74
CA ASN A 36 -7.17 27.55 -1.07
C ASN A 36 -5.98 27.04 -1.89
N PRO A 37 -5.16 27.93 -2.51
CA PRO A 37 -4.00 27.49 -3.27
C PRO A 37 -2.94 26.89 -2.35
N GLY A 38 -2.18 25.93 -2.87
CA GLY A 38 -1.11 25.26 -2.13
C GLY A 38 -1.20 23.74 -2.18
N LEU A 39 -0.37 23.09 -1.36
CA LEU A 39 -0.29 21.64 -1.24
C LEU A 39 -0.85 21.23 0.13
N HIS A 40 -1.80 20.31 0.11
CA HIS A 40 -2.50 19.85 1.30
C HIS A 40 -2.43 18.34 1.40
N VAL A 41 -1.96 17.82 2.53
CA VAL A 41 -2.10 16.40 2.86
C VAL A 41 -3.16 16.29 3.95
N VAL A 42 -4.21 15.51 3.70
CA VAL A 42 -5.34 15.32 4.61
C VAL A 42 -5.40 13.86 5.01
N PHE A 43 -5.26 13.61 6.31
CA PHE A 43 -5.47 12.29 6.89
C PHE A 43 -6.97 12.10 7.11
N MET A 44 -7.52 11.14 6.38
CA MET A 44 -8.94 10.85 6.36
C MET A 44 -9.31 9.89 7.49
N PRO A 45 -10.55 9.96 7.98
CA PRO A 45 -11.13 8.96 8.86
C PRO A 45 -11.18 7.58 8.20
N SER A 46 -11.49 6.54 8.98
CA SER A 46 -11.59 5.18 8.45
C SER A 46 -12.73 5.05 7.43
N SER A 47 -12.62 4.11 6.51
CA SER A 47 -13.67 3.84 5.51
C SER A 47 -15.04 3.54 6.12
N SER A 48 -15.09 2.91 7.30
CA SER A 48 -16.33 2.69 8.07
C SER A 48 -16.96 4.00 8.57
N GLU A 49 -16.14 4.95 9.00
CA GLU A 49 -16.62 6.26 9.44
C GLU A 49 -17.08 7.11 8.24
N ILE A 50 -16.38 7.02 7.11
CA ILE A 50 -16.74 7.72 5.86
C ILE A 50 -18.09 7.22 5.34
N SER A 51 -18.28 5.90 5.26
CA SER A 51 -19.54 5.31 4.78
C SER A 51 -20.73 5.63 5.68
N SER A 52 -20.49 5.87 6.98
CA SER A 52 -21.51 6.32 7.92
C SER A 52 -21.83 7.82 7.86
N ASN A 53 -21.02 8.61 7.16
CA ASN A 53 -21.16 10.06 7.04
C ASN A 53 -21.58 10.45 5.61
N GLU A 54 -22.88 10.64 5.41
CA GLU A 54 -23.45 10.89 4.10
C GLU A 54 -22.91 12.17 3.44
N ASP A 55 -22.78 13.26 4.20
CA ASP A 55 -22.26 14.54 3.69
C ASP A 55 -20.81 14.40 3.20
N LEU A 56 -19.95 13.72 3.99
CA LEU A 56 -18.56 13.47 3.60
C LEU A 56 -18.49 12.56 2.38
N CYS A 57 -19.28 11.49 2.35
CA CYS A 57 -19.31 10.57 1.21
C CYS A 57 -19.79 11.26 -0.08
N GLN A 58 -20.85 12.07 0.00
CA GLN A 58 -21.35 12.88 -1.11
C GLN A 58 -20.31 13.91 -1.58
N TYR A 59 -19.58 14.55 -0.65
CA TYR A 59 -18.53 15.48 -1.00
C TYR A 59 -17.35 14.80 -1.71
N LEU A 60 -16.86 13.67 -1.18
CA LEU A 60 -15.75 12.92 -1.79
C LEU A 60 -16.11 12.39 -3.18
N THR A 61 -17.33 11.86 -3.35
CA THR A 61 -17.79 11.32 -4.64
C THR A 61 -18.20 12.40 -5.64
N GLY A 62 -18.86 13.46 -5.17
CA GLY A 62 -19.42 14.52 -6.02
C GLY A 62 -18.43 15.63 -6.35
N ALA A 63 -17.79 16.21 -5.32
CA ALA A 63 -16.86 17.34 -5.50
C ALA A 63 -15.46 16.86 -5.92
N LEU A 64 -14.97 15.78 -5.31
CA LEU A 64 -13.61 15.27 -5.57
C LEU A 64 -13.57 14.14 -6.60
N CYS A 65 -14.74 13.67 -7.05
CA CYS A 65 -14.89 12.61 -8.05
C CYS A 65 -14.20 11.29 -7.68
N ILE A 66 -14.08 10.99 -6.38
CA ILE A 66 -13.56 9.72 -5.88
C ILE A 66 -14.67 8.68 -6.00
N PRO A 67 -14.47 7.56 -6.71
CA PRO A 67 -15.56 6.64 -6.94
C PRO A 67 -15.98 5.93 -5.64
N SER A 68 -17.28 5.63 -5.51
CA SER A 68 -17.83 4.99 -4.32
C SER A 68 -17.19 3.64 -3.99
N HIS A 69 -16.77 2.86 -5.00
CA HIS A 69 -16.08 1.59 -4.78
C HIS A 69 -14.70 1.76 -4.11
N PHE A 70 -14.05 2.93 -4.25
CA PHE A 70 -12.81 3.23 -3.53
C PHE A 70 -13.09 3.54 -2.05
N LEU A 71 -14.25 4.14 -1.73
CA LEU A 71 -14.63 4.48 -0.36
C LEU A 71 -15.20 3.27 0.40
N ASN A 72 -15.90 2.39 -0.31
CA ASN A 72 -16.49 1.16 0.24
C ASN A 72 -15.53 -0.04 0.19
N TYR A 73 -14.23 0.21 0.02
CA TYR A 73 -13.26 -0.85 -0.09
C TYR A 73 -13.07 -1.53 1.27
N GLU A 74 -13.42 -2.82 1.33
CA GLU A 74 -13.05 -3.69 2.44
C GLU A 74 -11.65 -4.25 2.19
N ALA A 75 -10.79 -4.18 3.21
CA ALA A 75 -9.41 -4.65 3.15
C ALA A 75 -9.27 -6.17 2.85
N GLU A 76 -10.38 -6.90 2.76
CA GLU A 76 -10.45 -8.32 2.42
C GLU A 76 -10.34 -8.62 0.91
N TYR A 77 -10.37 -7.60 0.04
CA TYR A 77 -10.26 -7.78 -1.42
C TYR A 77 -8.88 -7.36 -1.97
N PRO A 78 -7.90 -8.27 -2.13
CA PRO A 78 -6.51 -7.95 -2.50
C PRO A 78 -6.32 -7.33 -3.89
N ARG A 79 -7.37 -7.23 -4.71
CA ARG A 79 -7.32 -6.70 -6.08
C ARG A 79 -7.07 -5.19 -6.17
N GLY A 80 -6.99 -4.49 -5.04
CA GLY A 80 -6.83 -3.04 -4.96
C GLY A 80 -7.84 -2.27 -5.82
N CYS A 81 -7.70 -0.96 -5.90
CA CYS A 81 -8.47 -0.16 -6.84
C CYS A 81 -7.65 1.06 -7.23
N HIS A 82 -7.61 1.37 -8.53
CA HIS A 82 -6.94 2.55 -9.02
C HIS A 82 -7.69 3.17 -10.19
N GLY A 83 -7.38 4.44 -10.45
CA GLY A 83 -7.90 5.13 -11.61
C GLY A 83 -7.64 6.61 -11.56
N SER A 84 -8.10 7.28 -12.61
CA SER A 84 -8.10 8.74 -12.70
C SER A 84 -9.45 9.21 -13.19
N THR A 85 -9.90 10.34 -12.66
CA THR A 85 -11.15 10.98 -13.06
C THR A 85 -10.90 12.46 -13.26
N ARG A 86 -11.50 13.01 -14.32
CA ARG A 86 -11.45 14.44 -14.58
C ARG A 86 -12.44 15.17 -13.67
N VAL A 87 -11.95 16.18 -12.97
CA VAL A 87 -12.80 17.09 -12.22
C VAL A 87 -13.27 18.18 -13.17
N SER A 88 -14.55 18.13 -13.49
CA SER A 88 -15.18 19.15 -14.33
C SER A 88 -15.40 20.42 -13.50
N PRO A 89 -15.24 21.61 -14.11
CA PRO A 89 -15.54 22.86 -13.41
C PRO A 89 -17.01 22.86 -12.98
N GLN A 90 -17.24 22.78 -11.67
CA GLN A 90 -18.57 22.97 -11.13
C GLN A 90 -18.90 24.47 -11.23
N PRO A 91 -20.06 24.85 -11.80
CA PRO A 91 -20.48 26.24 -11.81
C PRO A 91 -20.74 26.67 -10.37
N GLY A 92 -19.97 27.65 -9.87
CA GLY A 92 -20.28 28.30 -8.60
C GLY A 92 -21.65 28.97 -8.62
N VAL A 93 -22.15 29.36 -7.44
CA VAL A 93 -23.44 30.05 -7.25
C VAL A 93 -23.60 31.29 -8.15
N ASP A 94 -22.49 31.93 -8.54
CA ASP A 94 -22.45 33.11 -9.42
C ASP A 94 -22.00 32.82 -10.87
N GLY A 95 -21.82 31.55 -11.25
CA GLY A 95 -21.49 31.12 -12.61
C GLY A 95 -20.14 31.59 -13.17
N LYS A 96 -19.28 32.21 -12.35
CA LYS A 96 -18.05 32.89 -12.81
C LYS A 96 -16.74 32.26 -12.33
N ASP A 97 -16.78 31.46 -11.26
CA ASP A 97 -15.59 30.85 -10.66
C ASP A 97 -15.76 29.32 -10.62
N GLY A 98 -14.83 28.61 -11.25
CA GLY A 98 -14.79 27.15 -11.28
C GLY A 98 -13.37 26.64 -11.18
N ALA A 99 -13.17 25.57 -10.41
CA ALA A 99 -11.94 24.81 -10.38
C ALA A 99 -12.07 23.59 -11.29
N SER A 100 -11.14 23.41 -12.22
CA SER A 100 -11.09 22.22 -13.08
C SER A 100 -9.78 21.49 -12.85
N GLY A 101 -9.79 20.17 -13.02
CA GLY A 101 -8.65 19.39 -12.56
C GLY A 101 -8.71 17.91 -12.88
N TYR A 102 -7.87 17.17 -12.18
CA TYR A 102 -7.80 15.73 -12.24
C TYR A 102 -7.67 15.17 -10.83
N SER A 103 -8.36 14.06 -10.60
CA SER A 103 -8.16 13.21 -9.43
C SER A 103 -7.54 11.90 -9.88
N THR A 104 -6.61 11.38 -9.08
CA THR A 104 -6.16 10.01 -9.17
C THR A 104 -6.37 9.34 -7.83
N TYR A 105 -6.58 8.04 -7.84
CA TYR A 105 -6.73 7.29 -6.60
C TYR A 105 -6.09 5.91 -6.76
N ALA A 106 -5.57 5.39 -5.65
CA ALA A 106 -4.99 4.06 -5.57
C ALA A 106 -5.12 3.51 -4.14
N ARG A 107 -5.39 2.22 -4.01
CA ARG A 107 -5.34 1.49 -2.73
C ARG A 107 -4.32 0.38 -2.78
N PHE A 108 -3.67 0.18 -1.64
CA PHE A 108 -2.62 -0.79 -1.41
C PHE A 108 -2.88 -1.52 -0.10
N VAL A 109 -2.44 -2.78 -0.04
CA VAL A 109 -2.43 -3.59 1.17
C VAL A 109 -1.01 -4.10 1.35
N SER A 110 -0.44 -3.87 2.53
CA SER A 110 0.85 -4.40 2.97
C SER A 110 0.65 -5.33 4.17
N ARG A 111 1.60 -6.24 4.38
CA ARG A 111 1.63 -7.11 5.54
C ARG A 111 3.05 -7.33 6.04
N GLU A 112 3.29 -6.91 7.28
CA GLU A 112 4.55 -7.09 7.97
C GLU A 112 4.47 -8.32 8.89
N MET A 113 5.43 -9.24 8.77
CA MET A 113 5.49 -10.44 9.61
C MET A 113 6.23 -10.15 10.90
N ASN A 114 5.66 -10.58 12.04
CA ASN A 114 6.34 -10.51 13.32
C ASN A 114 7.33 -11.69 13.45
N ASN A 115 8.61 -11.39 13.24
CA ASN A 115 9.68 -12.39 13.29
C ASN A 115 9.97 -12.93 14.69
N ASP A 116 9.47 -12.29 15.75
CA ASP A 116 9.77 -12.70 17.13
C ASP A 116 9.03 -13.98 17.55
N HIS A 117 7.94 -14.34 16.85
CA HIS A 117 7.04 -15.45 17.23
C HIS A 117 6.57 -16.25 15.99
N ILE A 118 7.49 -16.83 15.23
CA ILE A 118 7.16 -17.85 14.22
C ILE A 118 6.90 -19.17 14.97
N GLY A 119 5.71 -19.27 15.57
CA GLY A 119 5.25 -20.44 16.33
C GLY A 119 3.92 -20.98 15.79
N PRO A 120 3.48 -22.15 16.28
CA PRO A 120 2.31 -22.84 15.76
C PRO A 120 1.03 -22.06 16.04
N GLY A 121 0.31 -21.69 14.97
CA GLY A 121 -0.94 -20.94 15.03
C GLY A 121 -0.78 -19.50 14.56
N SER A 122 -0.68 -19.33 13.24
CA SER A 122 -0.50 -18.09 12.48
C SER A 122 0.68 -17.21 12.93
N PRO A 123 1.69 -16.98 12.07
CA PRO A 123 2.68 -15.95 12.35
C PRO A 123 1.94 -14.62 12.52
N GLY A 124 2.09 -14.00 13.70
CA GLY A 124 1.45 -12.71 13.97
C GLY A 124 1.86 -11.72 12.88
N SER A 125 0.89 -11.24 12.11
CA SER A 125 1.15 -10.31 11.01
C SER A 125 0.39 -9.02 11.25
N THR A 126 1.04 -7.89 10.98
CA THR A 126 0.37 -6.59 10.98
C THR A 126 -0.04 -6.27 9.54
N VAL A 127 -1.34 -6.03 9.34
CA VAL A 127 -1.87 -5.63 8.02
C VAL A 127 -1.97 -4.11 7.98
N HIS A 128 -1.42 -3.52 6.92
CA HIS A 128 -1.44 -2.09 6.66
C HIS A 128 -2.30 -1.83 5.42
N SER A 129 -3.48 -1.24 5.61
CA SER A 129 -4.28 -0.72 4.49
C SER A 129 -3.86 0.71 4.19
N MET A 130 -3.69 1.03 2.91
CA MET A 130 -3.21 2.35 2.50
C MET A 130 -4.00 2.81 1.28
N GLY A 131 -4.88 3.80 1.46
CA GLY A 131 -5.55 4.47 0.35
C GLY A 131 -4.99 5.86 0.13
N PHE A 132 -4.75 6.21 -1.13
CA PHE A 132 -4.30 7.54 -1.53
C PHE A 132 -5.20 8.05 -2.65
N ALA A 133 -5.79 9.23 -2.45
CA ALA A 133 -6.44 9.96 -3.53
C ALA A 133 -5.78 11.32 -3.68
N SER A 134 -5.23 11.62 -4.86
CA SER A 134 -4.69 12.93 -5.16
C SER A 134 -5.67 13.74 -6.00
N LEU A 135 -5.63 15.05 -5.82
CA LEU A 135 -6.45 16.01 -6.53
C LEU A 135 -5.58 17.19 -6.93
N TRP A 136 -5.58 17.51 -8.22
CA TRP A 136 -4.97 18.73 -8.73
C TRP A 136 -6.05 19.60 -9.35
N LEU A 137 -6.23 20.79 -8.79
CA LEU A 137 -7.21 21.77 -9.21
C LEU A 137 -6.54 23.05 -9.69
N LYS A 138 -6.98 23.54 -10.84
CA LYS A 138 -6.60 24.84 -11.37
C LYS A 138 -7.81 25.76 -11.35
N GLN A 139 -7.66 26.92 -10.71
CA GLN A 139 -8.69 27.94 -10.74
C GLN A 139 -8.72 28.63 -12.11
N THR A 140 -9.93 28.77 -12.65
CA THR A 140 -10.17 29.49 -13.90
C THR A 140 -10.64 30.91 -13.62
N ASP A 141 -9.88 31.91 -14.08
CA ASP A 141 -10.37 33.30 -14.13
C ASP A 141 -11.42 33.41 -15.24
N SER A 142 -12.44 34.23 -14.99
CA SER A 142 -13.62 34.51 -15.82
C SER A 142 -13.36 35.12 -17.21
N GLN A 143 -12.16 34.99 -17.81
CA GLN A 143 -11.85 35.49 -19.15
C GLN A 143 -11.54 34.37 -20.16
N LYS A 144 -12.61 33.95 -20.85
CA LYS A 144 -12.67 33.07 -22.04
C LYS A 144 -12.02 31.68 -21.86
N PRO A 145 -12.70 30.59 -22.30
CA PRO A 145 -12.03 29.30 -22.44
C PRO A 145 -10.92 29.48 -23.49
N SER A 146 -9.67 29.63 -23.03
CA SER A 146 -8.54 29.73 -23.94
C SER A 146 -8.47 28.42 -24.71
N LYS A 147 -8.63 28.48 -26.04
CA LYS A 147 -8.32 27.36 -26.93
C LYS A 147 -6.93 26.83 -26.56
N GLY A 148 -6.89 25.59 -26.09
CA GLY A 148 -5.67 24.92 -25.62
C GLY A 148 -5.52 24.94 -24.10
N PHE A 149 -6.33 24.14 -23.38
CA PHE A 149 -5.97 23.63 -22.04
C PHE A 149 -4.51 23.12 -22.03
N TRP A 150 -4.12 22.47 -23.14
CA TRP A 150 -2.79 21.94 -23.44
C TRP A 150 -1.71 22.98 -23.77
N ALA A 151 -2.06 24.21 -24.17
CA ALA A 151 -1.10 25.20 -24.71
C ALA A 151 -0.56 26.19 -23.67
N LYS A 152 -1.06 26.16 -22.43
CA LYS A 152 -0.64 27.05 -21.31
C LYS A 152 -0.17 26.27 -20.07
N LEU A 153 0.38 25.08 -20.28
CA LEU A 153 0.94 24.19 -19.25
C LEU A 153 2.44 24.43 -19.01
N ASP A 154 2.95 25.66 -19.18
CA ASP A 154 4.39 25.92 -19.31
C ASP A 154 5.02 26.75 -18.16
N ARG A 155 4.40 26.82 -16.98
CA ARG A 155 4.98 27.51 -15.80
C ARG A 155 4.71 26.76 -14.49
N ARG A 156 5.54 27.06 -13.48
CA ARG A 156 5.50 26.63 -12.05
C ARG A 156 4.06 26.48 -11.51
N VAL A 157 3.86 25.68 -10.45
CA VAL A 157 2.59 25.67 -9.68
C VAL A 157 2.20 27.13 -9.46
N SER A 158 1.15 27.54 -10.15
CA SER A 158 0.67 28.92 -10.09
C SER A 158 0.19 29.17 -8.66
N ASP A 159 0.22 30.42 -8.20
CA ASP A 159 -0.43 30.86 -6.95
C ASP A 159 -1.96 30.66 -6.93
N ARG A 160 -2.49 29.88 -7.89
CA ARG A 160 -3.89 29.64 -8.22
C ARG A 160 -4.19 28.15 -8.40
N GLU A 161 -3.23 27.28 -8.07
CA GLU A 161 -3.41 25.83 -8.12
C GLU A 161 -3.49 25.26 -6.71
N THR A 162 -4.40 24.31 -6.53
CA THR A 162 -4.63 23.59 -5.28
C THR A 162 -4.34 22.12 -5.52
N HIS A 163 -3.48 21.55 -4.69
CA HIS A 163 -3.04 20.16 -4.76
C HIS A 163 -3.38 19.49 -3.43
N ILE A 164 -4.08 18.37 -3.48
CA ILE A 164 -4.58 17.69 -2.28
C ILE A 164 -4.21 16.22 -2.36
N LEU A 165 -3.69 15.66 -1.28
CA LEU A 165 -3.53 14.22 -1.07
C LEU A 165 -4.39 13.81 0.12
N LEU A 166 -5.38 12.98 -0.14
CA LEU A 166 -6.21 12.34 0.87
C LEU A 166 -5.63 10.96 1.18
N CYS A 167 -5.38 10.70 2.45
CA CYS A 167 -4.79 9.47 2.95
C CYS A 167 -5.83 8.69 3.75
N PHE A 168 -6.21 7.50 3.30
CA PHE A 168 -7.27 6.66 3.88
C PHE A 168 -6.69 5.41 4.55
N ASP A 169 -7.34 5.00 5.65
CA ASP A 169 -7.08 3.76 6.40
C ASP A 169 -5.64 3.55 6.88
N LEU A 170 -4.84 4.63 6.93
CA LEU A 170 -3.51 4.59 7.51
C LEU A 170 -3.62 4.40 9.02
N ASP A 171 -2.97 3.35 9.54
CA ASP A 171 -2.79 3.23 10.98
C ASP A 171 -1.91 4.38 11.52
N LYS A 172 -1.87 4.55 12.85
CA LYS A 172 -1.14 5.65 13.50
C LYS A 172 0.36 5.65 13.15
N HIS A 173 0.96 4.48 13.01
CA HIS A 173 2.38 4.36 12.67
C HIS A 173 2.63 4.77 11.23
N ALA A 174 1.81 4.27 10.30
CA ALA A 174 1.82 4.62 8.89
C ALA A 174 1.60 6.11 8.65
N ALA A 175 0.59 6.68 9.31
CA ALA A 175 0.32 8.12 9.28
C ALA A 175 1.51 8.94 9.80
N THR A 176 2.13 8.52 10.91
CA THR A 176 3.31 9.20 11.48
C THR A 176 4.51 9.15 10.54
N GLN A 177 4.75 8.02 9.90
CA GLN A 177 5.84 7.88 8.92
C GLN A 177 5.58 8.74 7.69
N LEU A 178 4.37 8.70 7.11
CA LEU A 178 4.03 9.51 5.95
C LEU A 178 4.11 11.01 6.27
N MET A 179 3.66 11.44 7.45
CA MET A 179 3.86 12.81 7.94
C MET A 179 5.35 13.17 8.03
N GLY A 180 6.18 12.27 8.53
CA GLY A 180 7.64 12.44 8.56
C GLY A 180 8.22 12.64 7.17
N THR A 181 7.93 11.72 6.24
CA THR A 181 8.43 11.77 4.85
C THR A 181 8.03 13.08 4.17
N THR A 182 6.75 13.45 4.27
CA THR A 182 6.23 14.68 3.67
C THR A 182 6.82 15.94 4.30
N ARG A 183 7.11 15.94 5.62
CA ARG A 183 7.75 17.05 6.35
C ARG A 183 9.19 17.35 5.91
N TYR A 184 9.92 16.36 5.41
CA TYR A 184 11.30 16.55 4.94
C TYR A 184 11.38 16.77 3.43
N THR A 185 10.25 16.76 2.72
CA THR A 185 10.27 16.90 1.28
C THR A 185 10.45 18.37 0.88
N ASN A 186 11.34 18.61 -0.08
CA ASN A 186 11.65 19.95 -0.53
C ASN A 186 10.45 20.58 -1.26
N VAL A 187 9.88 21.62 -0.65
CA VAL A 187 8.71 22.34 -1.17
C VAL A 187 8.99 22.94 -2.55
N SER A 188 10.24 23.34 -2.85
CA SER A 188 10.59 23.83 -4.20
C SER A 188 10.51 22.76 -5.29
N ASP A 189 10.73 21.48 -4.96
CA ASP A 189 10.54 20.37 -5.90
C ASP A 189 9.04 20.09 -6.09
N SER A 190 8.25 20.24 -5.02
CA SER A 190 6.79 20.08 -5.05
C SER A 190 6.07 21.12 -5.93
N HIS A 191 6.60 22.34 -6.02
CA HIS A 191 6.04 23.40 -6.86
C HIS A 191 6.30 23.23 -8.36
N ASN A 192 7.11 22.25 -8.76
CA ASN A 192 7.42 21.98 -10.17
C ASN A 192 6.84 20.64 -10.65
N GLU A 193 6.32 19.81 -9.75
CA GLU A 193 5.87 18.45 -10.02
C GLU A 193 4.38 18.29 -9.63
N PRO A 194 3.42 18.36 -10.59
CA PRO A 194 1.97 18.27 -10.31
C PRO A 194 1.54 17.00 -9.58
N SER A 195 2.37 15.96 -9.64
CA SER A 195 2.10 14.65 -9.07
C SER A 195 2.89 14.37 -7.80
N PHE A 196 3.56 15.38 -7.26
CA PHE A 196 4.49 15.25 -6.14
C PHE A 196 3.88 14.50 -4.94
N LEU A 197 2.68 14.88 -4.52
CA LEU A 197 2.05 14.26 -3.36
C LEU A 197 1.66 12.80 -3.60
N LEU A 198 1.17 12.48 -4.81
CA LEU A 198 0.89 11.10 -5.18
C LEU A 198 2.17 10.28 -5.22
N LYS A 199 3.26 10.83 -5.75
CA LYS A 199 4.58 10.22 -5.73
C LYS A 199 5.05 9.94 -4.30
N SER A 200 4.87 10.87 -3.35
CA SER A 200 5.19 10.64 -1.93
C SER A 200 4.36 9.51 -1.32
N GLY A 201 3.07 9.40 -1.67
CA GLY A 201 2.22 8.28 -1.24
C GLY A 201 2.66 6.93 -1.82
N LEU A 202 3.00 6.91 -3.11
CA LEU A 202 3.50 5.69 -3.79
C LEU A 202 4.88 5.26 -3.29
N ASP A 203 5.78 6.20 -3.02
CA ASP A 203 7.10 5.93 -2.45
C ASP A 203 7.00 5.33 -1.03
N TYR A 204 6.05 5.84 -0.24
CA TYR A 204 5.72 5.25 1.05
C TYR A 204 5.19 3.81 0.90
N ALA A 205 4.25 3.56 -0.03
CA ALA A 205 3.77 2.21 -0.31
C ALA A 205 4.90 1.27 -0.75
N ALA A 206 5.79 1.72 -1.64
CA ALA A 206 6.95 0.95 -2.10
C ALA A 206 7.91 0.61 -0.94
N THR A 207 8.17 1.58 -0.06
CA THR A 207 8.98 1.37 1.15
C THR A 207 8.34 0.32 2.06
N GLN A 208 7.02 0.33 2.17
CA GLN A 208 6.30 -0.63 2.98
C GLN A 208 6.40 -2.06 2.38
N PHE A 209 6.24 -2.23 1.06
CA PHE A 209 6.47 -3.51 0.40
C PHE A 209 7.93 -4.01 0.55
N ALA A 210 8.90 -3.10 0.61
CA ALA A 210 10.29 -3.47 0.89
C ALA A 210 10.48 -4.02 2.33
N LYS A 211 9.74 -3.48 3.31
CA LYS A 211 9.73 -4.02 4.68
C LYS A 211 9.07 -5.38 4.73
N ASP A 212 7.91 -5.53 4.09
CA ASP A 212 7.19 -6.81 3.97
C ASP A 212 8.16 -7.88 3.48
N LEU A 213 8.83 -7.61 2.35
CA LEU A 213 9.83 -8.50 1.75
C LEU A 213 10.94 -8.88 2.74
N LYS A 214 11.46 -7.89 3.47
CA LYS A 214 12.50 -8.09 4.49
C LYS A 214 12.04 -8.98 5.64
N THR A 215 10.74 -9.02 5.94
CA THR A 215 10.18 -9.88 7.00
C THR A 215 9.80 -11.28 6.49
N PHE A 216 9.33 -11.42 5.25
CA PHE A 216 8.97 -12.72 4.68
C PHE A 216 10.18 -13.62 4.42
N THR A 217 11.29 -13.09 3.90
CA THR A 217 12.47 -13.90 3.57
C THR A 217 13.02 -14.66 4.79
N PRO A 218 13.31 -14.00 5.94
CA PRO A 218 13.75 -14.72 7.14
C PRO A 218 12.70 -15.70 7.66
N ALA A 219 11.40 -15.41 7.52
CA ALA A 219 10.35 -16.31 8.00
C ALA A 219 10.30 -17.62 7.21
N ILE A 220 10.40 -17.54 5.87
CA ILE A 220 10.49 -18.72 5.00
C ILE A 220 11.76 -19.51 5.30
N ILE A 221 12.90 -18.83 5.42
CA ILE A 221 14.18 -19.47 5.77
C ILE A 221 14.10 -20.15 7.13
N HIS A 222 13.54 -19.50 8.15
CA HIS A 222 13.41 -20.05 9.50
C HIS A 222 12.62 -21.36 9.52
N VAL A 223 11.44 -21.39 8.91
CA VAL A 223 10.63 -22.62 8.80
C VAL A 223 11.36 -23.71 7.99
N SER A 224 12.10 -23.29 6.96
CA SER A 224 12.85 -24.20 6.08
C SER A 224 14.14 -24.74 6.70
N GLU A 225 14.84 -23.96 7.53
CA GLU A 225 16.12 -24.29 8.18
C GLU A 225 15.94 -24.97 9.55
N HIS A 226 14.80 -24.79 10.22
CA HIS A 226 14.41 -25.64 11.36
C HIS A 226 14.37 -27.15 10.99
N ARG A 227 14.40 -27.47 9.69
CA ARG A 227 14.69 -28.79 9.09
C ARG A 227 16.09 -29.33 9.37
N LEU A 228 17.12 -28.48 9.44
CA LEU A 228 18.53 -28.87 9.61
C LEU A 228 18.85 -29.13 11.08
N TYR A 229 18.37 -28.27 11.98
CA TYR A 229 18.60 -28.43 13.43
C TYR A 229 17.75 -29.53 14.07
N SER A 230 16.66 -29.98 13.42
CA SER A 230 15.91 -31.15 13.91
C SER A 230 16.76 -32.42 13.90
N SER A 231 17.71 -32.56 12.97
CA SER A 231 18.52 -33.78 12.79
C SER A 231 19.32 -34.21 14.03
N VAL A 232 19.75 -33.26 14.87
CA VAL A 232 20.49 -33.54 16.12
C VAL A 232 19.54 -34.00 17.24
N ARG A 233 18.35 -33.41 17.32
CA ARG A 233 17.30 -33.80 18.29
C ARG A 233 16.60 -35.11 17.89
N ASP A 234 16.49 -35.36 16.60
CA ASP A 234 15.88 -36.54 16.01
C ASP A 234 16.69 -37.81 16.34
N LYS A 235 18.02 -37.71 16.38
CA LYS A 235 18.90 -38.76 16.89
C LYS A 235 18.63 -39.07 18.37
N TYR A 236 18.46 -38.03 19.20
CA TYR A 236 18.20 -38.16 20.64
C TYR A 236 16.81 -38.74 20.97
N LEU A 237 15.80 -38.48 20.12
CA LEU A 237 14.44 -39.02 20.28
C LEU A 237 14.35 -40.50 19.85
N THR A 238 15.09 -40.88 18.80
CA THR A 238 15.21 -42.28 18.37
C THR A 238 15.80 -43.16 19.47
N ASP A 239 16.79 -42.63 20.20
CA ASP A 239 17.47 -43.32 21.29
C ASP A 239 16.59 -43.48 22.56
N ASN A 240 15.61 -42.60 22.79
CA ASN A 240 14.83 -42.57 24.05
C ASN A 240 13.38 -43.08 23.96
N TYR A 241 12.72 -42.97 22.80
CA TYR A 241 11.28 -43.29 22.66
C TYR A 241 10.99 -44.51 21.77
N GLY A 242 12.02 -45.14 21.20
CA GLY A 242 11.86 -46.16 20.19
C GLY A 242 11.29 -45.63 18.87
N GLN A 243 11.36 -46.45 17.82
CA GLN A 243 11.10 -46.02 16.44
C GLN A 243 9.64 -45.57 16.19
N ALA A 244 8.68 -46.14 16.92
CA ALA A 244 7.26 -45.77 16.81
C ALA A 244 6.94 -44.41 17.45
N GLY A 245 7.47 -44.12 18.65
CA GLY A 245 7.28 -42.82 19.32
C GLY A 245 8.01 -41.68 18.60
N TYR A 246 9.19 -41.98 18.05
CA TYR A 246 9.93 -41.06 17.18
C TYR A 246 9.11 -40.67 15.93
N ASN A 247 8.51 -41.65 15.24
CA ASN A 247 7.76 -41.38 14.02
C ASN A 247 6.51 -40.51 14.25
N ALA A 248 5.82 -40.63 15.39
CA ALA A 248 4.65 -39.82 15.72
C ALA A 248 5.01 -38.35 16.01
N ALA A 249 5.99 -38.11 16.90
CA ALA A 249 6.45 -36.76 17.21
C ALA A 249 7.10 -36.06 16.00
N ASN A 250 7.75 -36.82 15.12
CA ASN A 250 8.31 -36.30 13.86
C ASN A 250 7.19 -35.93 12.87
N LEU A 251 6.13 -36.75 12.77
CA LEU A 251 4.98 -36.46 11.90
C LEU A 251 4.27 -35.16 12.31
N ASP A 252 4.00 -34.97 13.60
CA ASP A 252 3.35 -33.76 14.12
C ASP A 252 4.18 -32.50 13.84
N ARG A 253 5.51 -32.57 14.00
CA ARG A 253 6.42 -31.47 13.69
C ARG A 253 6.46 -31.13 12.19
N VAL A 254 6.52 -32.15 11.33
CA VAL A 254 6.53 -31.94 9.87
C VAL A 254 5.19 -31.37 9.40
N ASN A 255 4.07 -31.83 9.96
CA ASN A 255 2.75 -31.24 9.72
C ASN A 255 2.70 -29.77 10.14
N GLN A 256 3.25 -29.44 11.31
CA GLN A 256 3.29 -28.06 11.79
C GLN A 256 4.09 -27.15 10.86
N HIS A 257 5.30 -27.57 10.46
CA HIS A 257 6.13 -26.79 9.53
C HIS A 257 5.43 -26.60 8.18
N ARG A 258 4.70 -27.62 7.69
CA ARG A 258 3.91 -27.51 6.46
C ARG A 258 2.83 -26.44 6.60
N ASP A 259 2.11 -26.45 7.71
CA ASP A 259 1.01 -25.51 7.94
C ASP A 259 1.51 -24.08 8.13
N ASP A 260 2.61 -23.88 8.85
CA ASP A 260 3.25 -22.58 9.01
C ASP A 260 3.72 -22.03 7.65
N LEU A 261 4.38 -22.86 6.83
CA LEU A 261 4.87 -22.46 5.51
C LEU A 261 3.73 -22.14 4.54
N ARG A 262 2.65 -22.93 4.56
CA ARG A 262 1.44 -22.63 3.78
C ARG A 262 0.80 -21.32 4.24
N GLY A 263 0.75 -21.06 5.55
CA GLY A 263 0.30 -19.79 6.10
C GLY A 263 1.11 -18.60 5.57
N ILE A 264 2.45 -18.70 5.59
CA ILE A 264 3.33 -17.68 5.01
C ILE A 264 3.07 -17.52 3.50
N MET A 265 2.93 -18.62 2.76
CA MET A 265 2.67 -18.61 1.33
C MET A 265 1.37 -17.87 0.98
N TYR A 266 0.29 -18.07 1.76
CA TYR A 266 -0.96 -17.32 1.57
C TYR A 266 -0.73 -15.80 1.67
N HIS A 267 0.04 -15.36 2.67
CA HIS A 267 0.36 -13.94 2.83
C HIS A 267 1.22 -13.39 1.70
N VAL A 268 2.21 -14.16 1.24
CA VAL A 268 3.04 -13.77 0.09
C VAL A 268 2.20 -13.64 -1.18
N ILE A 269 1.22 -14.52 -1.40
CA ILE A 269 0.28 -14.44 -2.53
C ILE A 269 -0.56 -13.16 -2.44
N GLU A 270 -1.20 -12.90 -1.30
CA GLU A 270 -2.02 -11.70 -1.09
C GLU A 270 -1.23 -10.41 -1.37
N ILE A 271 0.01 -10.31 -0.87
CA ILE A 271 0.88 -9.16 -1.10
C ILE A 271 1.36 -9.06 -2.55
N SER A 272 1.65 -10.20 -3.19
CA SER A 272 2.01 -10.21 -4.62
C SER A 272 0.88 -9.67 -5.49
N GLU A 273 -0.37 -10.04 -5.19
CA GLU A 273 -1.55 -9.53 -5.89
C GLU A 273 -1.73 -8.03 -5.67
N ALA A 274 -1.63 -7.56 -4.42
CA ALA A 274 -1.72 -6.13 -4.10
C ALA A 274 -0.60 -5.31 -4.78
N LEU A 275 0.62 -5.87 -4.86
CA LEU A 275 1.76 -5.25 -5.51
C LEU A 275 1.65 -5.25 -7.04
N ALA A 276 1.06 -6.29 -7.64
CA ALA A 276 0.75 -6.30 -9.07
C ALA A 276 -0.19 -5.14 -9.43
N VAL A 277 -1.22 -4.92 -8.62
CA VAL A 277 -2.13 -3.77 -8.78
C VAL A 277 -1.39 -2.46 -8.60
N ALA A 278 -0.41 -2.40 -7.69
CA ALA A 278 0.41 -1.21 -7.50
C ALA A 278 1.27 -0.87 -8.73
N VAL A 279 1.87 -1.90 -9.35
CA VAL A 279 2.61 -1.79 -10.60
C VAL A 279 1.68 -1.33 -11.74
N GLU A 280 0.51 -1.95 -11.88
CA GLU A 280 -0.48 -1.55 -12.88
C GLU A 280 -0.92 -0.10 -12.68
N SER A 281 -1.16 0.31 -11.43
CA SER A 281 -1.51 1.69 -11.09
C SER A 281 -0.41 2.66 -11.50
N ALA A 282 0.84 2.36 -11.14
CA ALA A 282 1.99 3.19 -11.48
C ALA A 282 2.18 3.29 -13.01
N ASN A 283 2.06 2.17 -13.73
CA ASN A 283 2.18 2.11 -15.18
C ASN A 283 1.03 2.84 -15.89
N PHE A 284 -0.22 2.64 -15.44
CA PHE A 284 -1.37 3.39 -15.95
C PHE A 284 -1.20 4.90 -15.77
N ILE A 285 -0.74 5.32 -14.58
CA ILE A 285 -0.45 6.71 -14.29
C ILE A 285 0.66 7.25 -15.22
N LEU A 286 1.73 6.49 -15.47
CA LEU A 286 2.81 6.87 -16.41
C LEU A 286 2.32 6.99 -17.86
N GLU A 287 1.43 6.10 -18.30
CA GLU A 287 0.98 6.01 -19.69
C GLU A 287 -0.17 6.98 -20.02
N CYS A 288 -1.11 7.18 -19.10
CA CYS A 288 -2.38 7.87 -19.36
C CYS A 288 -2.47 9.26 -18.72
N ASP A 289 -1.65 9.59 -17.73
CA ASP A 289 -1.68 10.89 -17.07
C ASP A 289 -0.69 11.88 -17.69
N ASN A 290 -1.21 12.86 -18.44
CA ASN A 290 -0.39 13.90 -19.06
C ASN A 290 0.30 14.83 -18.03
N GLY A 291 -0.16 14.87 -16.76
CA GLY A 291 0.50 15.55 -15.64
C GLY A 291 1.74 14.79 -15.13
N TRP A 292 1.70 13.45 -15.14
CA TRP A 292 2.89 12.63 -14.87
C TRP A 292 3.90 12.66 -16.02
N LYS A 293 3.44 12.64 -17.28
CA LYS A 293 4.32 12.87 -18.44
C LYS A 293 5.07 14.20 -18.34
N ARG A 294 4.40 15.26 -17.88
CA ARG A 294 5.04 16.55 -17.57
C ARG A 294 6.08 16.45 -16.46
N SER A 295 5.82 15.66 -15.42
CA SER A 295 6.80 15.41 -14.33
C SER A 295 8.08 14.74 -14.86
N LEU A 296 7.95 13.81 -15.82
CA LEU A 296 9.09 13.21 -16.53
C LEU A 296 9.83 14.24 -17.41
N GLU A 297 9.10 15.13 -18.08
CA GLU A 297 9.65 16.21 -18.91
C GLU A 297 10.40 17.27 -18.08
N THR A 298 10.01 17.49 -16.82
CA THR A 298 10.74 18.36 -15.87
C THR A 298 12.03 17.74 -15.31
N GLY A 299 12.41 16.53 -15.76
CA GLY A 299 13.66 15.85 -15.38
C GLY A 299 13.55 14.98 -14.13
N SER A 300 12.37 14.88 -13.50
CA SER A 300 12.12 13.96 -12.39
C SER A 300 12.08 12.52 -12.91
N LYS A 301 13.17 11.76 -12.71
CA LYS A 301 13.21 10.31 -13.00
C LYS A 301 12.47 9.46 -11.96
N SER A 302 11.98 10.07 -10.89
CA SER A 302 11.42 9.38 -9.73
C SER A 302 10.21 8.50 -10.04
N PRO A 303 9.25 8.90 -10.90
CA PRO A 303 8.15 8.02 -11.30
C PRO A 303 8.58 6.68 -11.90
N VAL A 304 9.57 6.75 -12.79
CA VAL A 304 10.14 5.56 -13.45
C VAL A 304 10.86 4.70 -12.43
N TYR A 305 11.61 5.30 -11.50
CA TYR A 305 12.26 4.56 -10.43
C TYR A 305 11.26 3.87 -9.49
N ILE A 306 10.16 4.53 -9.13
CA ILE A 306 9.12 3.92 -8.29
C ILE A 306 8.48 2.74 -9.02
N SER A 307 8.09 2.89 -10.28
CA SER A 307 7.53 1.77 -11.06
C SER A 307 8.52 0.60 -11.16
N ILE A 308 9.80 0.87 -11.51
CA ILE A 308 10.86 -0.15 -11.56
C ILE A 308 11.05 -0.84 -10.20
N SER A 309 11.04 -0.08 -9.10
CA SER A 309 11.16 -0.63 -7.75
C SER A 309 9.98 -1.54 -7.42
N LEU A 310 8.74 -1.11 -7.69
CA LEU A 310 7.54 -1.92 -7.49
C LEU A 310 7.58 -3.21 -8.33
N GLU A 311 7.98 -3.11 -9.60
CA GLU A 311 8.18 -4.29 -10.47
C GLU A 311 9.25 -5.23 -9.95
N THR A 312 10.33 -4.68 -9.39
CA THR A 312 11.42 -5.46 -8.79
C THR A 312 10.91 -6.20 -7.56
N TYR A 313 10.18 -5.52 -6.67
CA TYR A 313 9.56 -6.17 -5.52
C TYR A 313 8.58 -7.26 -5.96
N LEU A 314 7.77 -7.04 -7.00
CA LEU A 314 6.82 -8.04 -7.51
C LEU A 314 7.53 -9.32 -7.94
N LYS A 315 8.65 -9.18 -8.64
CA LYS A 315 9.50 -10.32 -9.03
C LYS A 315 10.08 -11.04 -7.82
N LEU A 316 10.57 -10.31 -6.82
CA LEU A 316 11.13 -10.90 -5.60
C LEU A 316 10.08 -11.65 -4.78
N PHE A 317 8.88 -11.08 -4.64
CA PHE A 317 7.75 -11.75 -4.00
C PHE A 317 7.29 -12.99 -4.77
N SER A 318 7.28 -12.93 -6.10
CA SER A 318 6.96 -14.11 -6.94
C SER A 318 7.98 -15.23 -6.74
N ASN A 319 9.27 -14.90 -6.67
CA ASN A 319 10.30 -15.90 -6.38
C ASN A 319 10.15 -16.51 -4.98
N LEU A 320 9.85 -15.69 -3.96
CA LEU A 320 9.58 -16.18 -2.59
C LEU A 320 8.35 -17.06 -2.53
N LYS A 321 7.31 -16.74 -3.30
CA LYS A 321 6.11 -17.58 -3.43
C LYS A 321 6.48 -18.95 -3.98
N ASP A 322 7.28 -18.99 -5.05
CA ASP A 322 7.70 -20.24 -5.69
C ASP A 322 8.60 -21.06 -4.73
N GLU A 323 9.53 -20.42 -4.02
CA GLU A 323 10.37 -21.08 -3.01
C GLU A 323 9.55 -21.66 -1.84
N ALA A 324 8.59 -20.89 -1.31
CA ALA A 324 7.70 -21.37 -0.26
C ALA A 324 6.84 -22.55 -0.73
N HIS A 325 6.41 -22.52 -2.00
CA HIS A 325 5.64 -23.61 -2.61
C HIS A 325 6.45 -24.90 -2.73
N ASP A 326 7.65 -24.82 -3.30
CA ASP A 326 8.57 -25.96 -3.45
C ASP A 326 8.91 -26.61 -2.09
N ASN A 327 9.15 -25.77 -1.07
CA ASN A 327 9.41 -26.24 0.28
C ASN A 327 8.17 -26.94 0.90
N ALA A 328 6.95 -26.45 0.64
CA ALA A 328 5.73 -27.07 1.12
C ALA A 328 5.49 -28.43 0.45
N GLU A 329 5.68 -28.53 -0.86
CA GLU A 329 5.61 -29.82 -1.57
C GLU A 329 6.63 -30.83 -1.05
N SER A 330 7.85 -30.37 -0.72
CA SER A 330 8.88 -31.23 -0.14
C SER A 330 8.43 -31.81 1.20
N LEU A 331 7.74 -31.02 2.03
CA LEU A 331 7.18 -31.47 3.30
C LEU A 331 6.02 -32.45 3.10
N ASP A 332 5.16 -32.23 2.11
CA ASP A 332 4.07 -33.16 1.76
C ASP A 332 4.62 -34.55 1.40
N ARG A 333 5.65 -34.62 0.54
CA ARG A 333 6.31 -35.89 0.18
C ARG A 333 6.93 -36.58 1.40
N ARG A 334 7.43 -35.80 2.37
CA ARG A 334 7.99 -36.33 3.62
C ARG A 334 6.91 -36.88 4.54
N ILE A 335 5.77 -36.20 4.66
CA ILE A 335 4.60 -36.68 5.41
C ILE A 335 4.14 -38.02 4.85
N GLU A 336 4.02 -38.14 3.53
CA GLU A 336 3.67 -39.40 2.87
C GLU A 336 4.65 -40.53 3.20
N THR A 337 5.95 -40.23 3.18
CA THR A 337 7.01 -41.20 3.48
C THR A 337 6.93 -41.68 4.94
N ILE A 338 6.81 -40.76 5.90
CA ILE A 338 6.68 -41.09 7.32
C ILE A 338 5.42 -41.91 7.58
N THR A 339 4.30 -41.53 6.96
CA THR A 339 3.02 -42.23 7.11
C THR A 339 3.12 -43.67 6.60
N LYS A 340 3.73 -43.88 5.41
CA LYS A 340 3.98 -45.23 4.86
C LYS A 340 4.83 -46.09 5.81
N GLN A 341 5.90 -45.51 6.38
CA GLN A 341 6.76 -46.22 7.34
C GLN A 341 6.02 -46.59 8.63
N GLN A 342 5.14 -45.71 9.14
CA GLN A 342 4.30 -46.02 10.30
C GLN A 342 3.33 -47.17 10.02
N ASP A 343 2.70 -47.18 8.85
CA ASP A 343 1.77 -48.24 8.47
C ASP A 343 2.46 -49.59 8.28
N GLU A 344 3.68 -49.59 7.73
CA GLU A 344 4.51 -50.79 7.63
C GLU A 344 4.91 -51.34 9.01
N LEU A 345 5.34 -50.47 9.93
CA LEU A 345 5.64 -50.85 11.31
C LEU A 345 4.42 -51.43 12.04
N LYS A 346 3.24 -50.81 11.88
CA LYS A 346 1.99 -51.35 12.45
C LYS A 346 1.66 -52.73 11.89
N ARG A 347 1.94 -52.99 10.61
CA ARG A 347 1.76 -54.34 10.04
C ARG A 347 2.72 -55.33 10.68
N ILE A 348 4.00 -55.01 10.80
CA ILE A 348 5.02 -55.90 11.38
C ILE A 348 4.71 -56.25 12.84
N ILE A 349 4.25 -55.28 13.65
CA ILE A 349 3.92 -55.50 15.07
C ILE A 349 2.67 -56.38 15.27
N ASN A 350 1.76 -56.41 14.29
CA ASN A 350 0.52 -57.20 14.34
C ASN A 350 0.67 -58.63 13.79
N TYR A 351 1.88 -59.02 13.34
CA TYR A 351 2.28 -60.40 13.04
C TYR A 351 3.15 -60.94 14.19
#